data_AF-A0A9D2GKS0-F1
#
_entry.id   AF-A0A9D2GKS0-F1
#
_cell.length_a   1.000
_cell.length_b   1.000
_cell.length_c   1.000
_cell.angle_alpha   90.00
_cell.angle_beta   90.00
_cell.angle_gamma   90.00
#
_symmetry.space_group_name_H-M   'P 1'
#
loop_
_entity.id
_entity.type
_entity.pdbx_description
1 polymer ?
#
loop_
_entity_poly.entity_id
_entity_poly.type
_entity_poly.pdbx_seq_one_letter_code
_entity_poly.pdbx_strand_id
1 'polypeptide(L)'
;MAPTADGDYPLTVRYFPDDISNAALETVPHTVQDGSIHVEQRPTHIAIKPPDKLCYWEDERLDLTGMTVTAYYKDGTAKEVSDYTVSGFDAFPGEKEIVITVQGVSATFTVTVLEGTAPIPGDVNADGEVTDDDAEHLLNHTFFPSLYPVNQNCDFNGDSLVDSDDAVYLLNHTFFPERYPLK
;
A
#
# COMPACT_ATOMS: atom_id res chain seq x y z
N MET A 1 36.95 17.19 33.86
CA MET A 1 36.07 16.53 32.87
C MET A 1 34.92 15.91 33.63
N ALA A 2 33.71 16.45 33.49
CA ALA A 2 32.52 15.74 33.94
C ALA A 2 32.32 14.52 33.02
N PRO A 3 31.98 13.34 33.53
CA PRO A 3 31.68 12.20 32.68
C PRO A 3 30.46 12.53 31.82
N THR A 4 30.55 12.33 30.51
CA THR A 4 29.42 12.39 29.59
C THR A 4 28.47 11.25 29.96
N ALA A 5 27.30 11.61 30.49
CA ALA A 5 26.29 10.71 31.03
C ALA A 5 25.46 10.02 29.92
N ASP A 6 26.10 9.61 28.82
CA ASP A 6 25.45 8.80 27.79
C ASP A 6 25.35 7.36 28.32
N GLY A 7 24.13 6.89 28.51
CA GLY A 7 23.84 5.55 29.03
C GLY A 7 22.36 5.31 29.26
N ASP A 8 21.95 4.05 29.20
CA ASP A 8 20.60 3.57 29.51
C ASP A 8 20.45 3.43 31.02
N TYR A 9 19.79 4.40 31.67
CA TYR A 9 19.62 4.46 33.12
C TYR A 9 18.12 4.44 33.42
N PRO A 10 17.61 3.66 34.40
CA PRO A 10 16.21 3.79 34.80
C PRO A 10 16.00 4.96 35.78
N LEU A 11 15.50 6.11 35.30
CA LEU A 11 14.81 7.14 36.09
C LEU A 11 13.50 6.59 36.67
N THR A 12 13.37 6.73 37.98
CA THR A 12 12.09 6.56 38.68
C THR A 12 11.42 7.92 38.78
N VAL A 13 10.38 8.18 37.98
CA VAL A 13 9.58 9.40 38.14
C VAL A 13 8.68 9.22 39.36
N ARG A 14 8.89 10.05 40.40
CA ARG A 14 7.99 10.10 41.57
C ARG A 14 6.91 11.14 41.31
N TYR A 15 5.70 10.68 41.01
CA TYR A 15 4.53 11.55 41.04
C TYR A 15 4.15 11.77 42.51
N PHE A 16 4.15 13.01 42.98
CA PHE A 16 3.61 13.39 44.29
C PHE A 16 2.25 14.05 44.06
N PRO A 17 1.13 13.29 44.04
CA PRO A 17 -0.15 13.90 44.37
C PRO A 17 -0.10 14.33 45.85
N ASP A 18 -0.92 15.28 46.25
CA ASP A 18 -0.92 15.91 47.59
C ASP A 18 -1.09 14.95 48.78
N ASP A 19 -1.18 13.64 48.54
CA ASP A 19 -1.24 12.54 49.50
C ASP A 19 -0.23 11.43 49.13
N ILE A 20 0.82 11.29 49.94
CA ILE A 20 1.98 10.39 49.72
C ILE A 20 1.59 8.91 49.91
N SER A 21 0.36 8.63 50.39
CA SER A 21 -0.07 7.28 50.74
C SER A 21 -0.42 6.37 49.56
N ASN A 22 -0.64 6.92 48.35
CA ASN A 22 -1.09 6.16 47.17
C ASN A 22 -0.39 6.54 45.84
N ALA A 23 0.85 7.02 45.87
CA ALA A 23 1.60 7.31 44.65
C ALA A 23 1.94 6.01 43.89
N ALA A 24 1.26 5.77 42.76
CA ALA A 24 1.67 4.75 41.81
C ALA A 24 2.99 5.18 41.14
N LEU A 25 4.03 4.35 41.23
CA LEU A 25 5.28 4.56 40.50
C LEU A 25 5.10 4.00 39.09
N GLU A 26 4.99 4.87 38.09
CA GLU A 26 5.04 4.48 36.69
C GLU A 26 6.50 4.61 36.21
N THR A 27 7.15 3.49 35.91
CA THR A 27 8.48 3.48 35.30
C THR A 27 8.34 3.73 33.81
N VAL A 28 8.92 4.81 33.30
CA VAL A 28 8.93 5.10 31.87
C VAL A 28 10.33 4.83 31.33
N PRO A 29 10.52 3.98 30.29
CA PRO A 29 11.82 3.78 29.67
C PRO A 29 12.31 5.09 29.04
N HIS A 30 13.61 5.38 29.15
CA HIS A 30 14.20 6.59 28.60
C HIS A 30 15.70 6.41 28.42
N THR A 31 16.26 7.19 27.51
CA THR A 31 17.70 7.31 27.27
C THR A 31 18.15 8.73 27.61
N VAL A 32 19.40 8.88 28.03
CA VAL A 32 20.02 10.21 28.19
C VAL A 32 21.00 10.40 27.05
N GLN A 33 20.80 11.45 26.25
CA GLN A 33 21.68 11.81 25.13
C GLN A 33 21.93 13.32 25.12
N ASP A 34 23.20 13.73 25.13
CA ASP A 34 23.62 15.15 25.20
C ASP A 34 22.95 15.94 26.37
N GLY A 35 22.79 15.28 27.52
CA GLY A 35 22.14 15.87 28.70
C GLY A 35 20.61 16.03 28.60
N SER A 36 19.98 15.54 27.53
CA SER A 36 18.53 15.53 27.36
C SER A 36 17.96 14.13 27.64
N ILE A 37 16.82 14.08 28.34
CA ILE A 37 16.10 12.82 28.61
C ILE A 37 15.16 12.55 27.43
N HIS A 38 15.39 11.44 26.74
CA HIS A 38 14.52 10.91 25.69
C HIS A 38 13.67 9.79 26.24
N VAL A 39 12.41 10.09 26.55
CA VAL A 39 11.44 9.09 26.98
C VAL A 39 11.00 8.25 25.79
N GLU A 40 11.19 6.93 25.85
CA GLU A 40 10.70 6.02 24.83
C GLU A 40 9.19 5.84 25.02
N GLN A 41 8.41 6.52 24.16
CA GLN A 41 6.96 6.47 24.23
C GLN A 41 6.42 5.33 23.37
N ARG A 42 5.45 4.60 23.91
CA ARG A 42 4.64 3.66 23.13
C ARG A 42 3.44 4.39 22.52
N PRO A 43 3.08 4.11 21.26
CA PRO A 43 1.87 4.66 20.68
C PRO A 43 0.64 4.19 21.48
N THR A 44 -0.37 5.05 21.52
CA THR A 44 -1.70 4.74 22.07
C THR A 44 -2.62 4.16 21.00
N HIS A 45 -2.49 4.65 19.77
CA HIS A 45 -3.17 4.16 18.58
C HIS A 45 -2.34 4.54 17.34
N ILE A 46 -2.68 3.94 16.20
CA ILE A 46 -2.12 4.31 14.90
C ILE A 46 -3.24 4.62 13.92
N ALA A 47 -2.96 5.46 12.92
CA ALA A 47 -3.82 5.68 11.77
C ALA A 47 -3.09 5.27 10.49
N ILE A 48 -3.83 4.67 9.57
CA ILE A 48 -3.33 4.25 8.26
C ILE A 48 -3.99 5.13 7.21
N LYS A 49 -3.18 5.75 6.36
CA LYS A 49 -3.63 6.12 5.01
C LYS A 49 -3.36 4.90 4.12
N PRO A 50 -4.39 4.25 3.56
CA PRO A 50 -4.21 3.04 2.76
C PRO A 50 -3.27 3.27 1.56
N PRO A 51 -2.66 2.19 1.01
CA PRO A 51 -1.88 2.27 -0.23
C PRO A 51 -2.74 2.69 -1.42
N ASP A 52 -2.09 3.11 -2.51
CA ASP A 52 -2.76 3.54 -3.73
C ASP A 52 -3.50 2.38 -4.43
N LYS A 53 -3.05 1.13 -4.19
CA LYS A 53 -3.63 -0.10 -4.74
C LYS A 53 -4.29 -0.95 -3.67
N LEU A 54 -5.60 -1.18 -3.84
CA LEU A 54 -6.44 -2.00 -2.93
C LEU A 54 -7.08 -3.22 -3.61
N CYS A 55 -6.82 -3.42 -4.90
CA CYS A 55 -7.36 -4.52 -5.68
C CYS A 55 -6.21 -5.24 -6.38
N TYR A 56 -6.17 -6.57 -6.26
CA TYR A 56 -5.07 -7.42 -6.71
C TYR A 56 -5.62 -8.60 -7.51
N TRP A 57 -4.83 -9.15 -8.41
CA TRP A 57 -5.14 -10.44 -9.04
C TRP A 57 -4.61 -11.61 -8.21
N GLU A 58 -5.08 -12.82 -8.49
CA GLU A 58 -4.54 -14.04 -7.88
C GLU A 58 -3.03 -14.11 -8.12
N ASP A 59 -2.30 -14.61 -7.12
CA ASP A 59 -0.83 -14.66 -7.09
C ASP A 59 -0.09 -13.31 -7.16
N GLU A 60 -0.80 -12.19 -7.26
CA GLU A 60 -0.19 -10.86 -7.24
C GLU A 60 0.35 -10.52 -5.83
N ARG A 61 1.52 -9.87 -5.79
CA ARG A 61 2.13 -9.43 -4.53
C ARG A 61 1.48 -8.15 -4.03
N LEU A 62 1.27 -8.08 -2.71
CA LEU A 62 0.84 -6.87 -2.02
C LEU A 62 1.82 -5.72 -2.29
N ASP A 63 1.29 -4.58 -2.74
CA ASP A 63 2.03 -3.34 -2.94
C ASP A 63 1.55 -2.28 -1.95
N LEU A 64 2.47 -1.83 -1.10
CA LEU A 64 2.19 -0.83 -0.06
C LEU A 64 2.60 0.59 -0.48
N THR A 65 2.93 0.80 -1.76
CA THR A 65 3.26 2.11 -2.30
C THR A 65 2.12 3.10 -2.04
N GLY A 66 2.48 4.30 -1.59
CA GLY A 66 1.53 5.36 -1.23
C GLY A 66 0.95 5.26 0.19
N MET A 67 1.14 4.13 0.89
CA MET A 67 0.68 3.95 2.27
C MET A 67 1.49 4.84 3.23
N THR A 68 0.82 5.42 4.23
CA THR A 68 1.49 6.08 5.36
C THR A 68 0.89 5.60 6.69
N VAL A 69 1.74 5.45 7.70
CA VAL A 69 1.34 5.02 9.04
C VAL A 69 1.72 6.11 10.04
N THR A 70 0.74 6.63 10.77
CA THR A 70 0.94 7.66 11.80
C THR A 70 0.69 7.09 13.17
N ALA A 71 1.69 7.14 14.04
CA ALA A 71 1.61 6.76 15.44
C ALA A 71 1.26 7.97 16.32
N TYR A 72 0.33 7.79 17.26
CA TYR A 72 -0.13 8.85 18.18
C TYR A 72 0.17 8.50 19.63
N TYR A 73 0.73 9.45 20.37
CA TYR A 73 1.24 9.24 21.72
C TYR A 73 0.41 9.94 22.80
N LYS A 74 0.59 9.53 24.05
CA LYS A 74 -0.16 10.05 25.21
C LYS A 74 0.13 11.53 25.49
N ASP A 75 1.30 12.02 25.11
CA ASP A 75 1.68 13.43 25.22
C ASP A 75 1.04 14.33 24.15
N GLY A 76 0.24 13.74 23.25
CA GLY A 76 -0.46 14.44 22.16
C GLY A 76 0.38 14.60 20.89
N THR A 77 1.62 14.12 20.86
CA THR A 77 2.43 14.13 19.65
C THR A 77 2.01 13.03 18.66
N ALA A 78 2.33 13.24 17.39
CA ALA A 78 2.12 12.27 16.33
C ALA A 78 3.36 12.18 15.44
N LYS A 79 3.68 10.98 14.97
CA LYS A 79 4.85 10.74 14.13
C LYS A 79 4.53 9.73 13.03
N GLU A 80 4.98 10.02 11.81
CA GLU A 80 4.98 9.02 10.75
C GLU A 80 6.04 7.94 11.04
N VAL A 81 5.64 6.68 10.92
CA VAL A 81 6.47 5.52 11.24
C VAL A 81 6.65 4.62 10.03
N SER A 82 7.88 4.20 9.78
CA SER A 82 8.25 3.23 8.75
C SER A 82 8.58 1.85 9.33
N ASP A 83 8.74 1.75 10.65
CA ASP A 83 9.00 0.49 11.36
C ASP A 83 7.69 -0.11 11.84
N TYR A 84 7.15 -1.02 11.03
CA TYR A 84 5.91 -1.74 11.28
C TYR A 84 5.99 -3.15 10.69
N THR A 85 5.14 -4.03 11.20
CA THR A 85 4.92 -5.36 10.61
C THR A 85 3.59 -5.40 9.88
N VAL A 86 3.52 -6.21 8.81
CA VAL A 86 2.33 -6.40 7.97
C VAL A 86 1.94 -7.86 8.01
N SER A 87 0.64 -8.15 8.16
CA SER A 87 0.09 -9.52 8.11
C SER A 87 -1.33 -9.53 7.57
N GLY A 88 -1.86 -10.72 7.25
CA GLY A 88 -3.24 -10.90 6.80
C GLY A 88 -3.43 -10.92 5.28
N PHE A 89 -2.36 -10.71 4.50
CA PHE A 89 -2.41 -10.89 3.06
C PHE A 89 -2.12 -12.34 2.66
N ASP A 90 -2.97 -12.87 1.81
CA ASP A 90 -2.72 -14.03 0.96
C ASP A 90 -3.27 -13.71 -0.43
N ALA A 91 -2.70 -14.33 -1.46
CA ALA A 91 -3.02 -14.04 -2.84
C ALA A 91 -4.17 -14.92 -3.39
N PHE A 92 -5.02 -15.47 -2.52
CA PHE A 92 -6.21 -16.21 -2.95
C PHE A 92 -7.40 -15.27 -3.13
N PRO A 93 -8.37 -15.54 -4.01
CA PRO A 93 -9.52 -14.67 -4.23
C PRO A 93 -10.32 -14.36 -2.95
N GLY A 94 -10.87 -13.15 -2.88
CA GLY A 94 -11.71 -12.65 -1.79
C GLY A 94 -11.17 -11.41 -1.08
N GLU A 95 -11.95 -10.90 -0.12
CA GLU A 95 -11.53 -9.78 0.73
C GLU A 95 -10.47 -10.24 1.74
N LYS A 96 -9.42 -9.41 1.92
CA LYS A 96 -8.35 -9.62 2.89
C LYS A 96 -8.30 -8.44 3.85
N GLU A 97 -8.27 -8.73 5.14
CA GLU A 97 -8.00 -7.74 6.17
C GLU A 97 -6.49 -7.67 6.42
N ILE A 98 -5.88 -6.55 6.04
CA ILE A 98 -4.46 -6.29 6.26
C ILE A 98 -4.28 -5.66 7.63
N VAL A 99 -3.41 -6.25 8.45
CA VAL A 99 -3.09 -5.77 9.79
C VAL A 99 -1.71 -5.15 9.79
N ILE A 100 -1.66 -3.87 10.16
CA ILE A 100 -0.40 -3.15 10.41
C ILE A 100 -0.21 -3.06 11.92
N THR A 101 0.99 -3.41 12.40
CA THR A 101 1.33 -3.35 13.82
C THR A 101 2.59 -2.53 14.05
N VAL A 102 2.52 -1.58 14.98
CA VAL A 102 3.62 -0.73 15.45
C VAL A 102 3.75 -0.91 16.95
N GLN A 103 4.88 -1.45 17.42
CA GLN A 103 5.16 -1.67 18.85
C GLN A 103 4.01 -2.35 19.63
N GLY A 104 3.28 -3.26 18.98
CA GLY A 104 2.16 -4.01 19.56
C GLY A 104 0.79 -3.34 19.46
N VAL A 105 0.70 -2.15 18.87
CA VAL A 105 -0.56 -1.47 18.55
C VAL A 105 -0.90 -1.68 17.08
N SER A 106 -2.15 -2.05 16.78
CA SER A 106 -2.55 -2.42 15.42
C SER A 106 -3.69 -1.57 14.88
N ALA A 107 -3.73 -1.44 13.56
CA ALA A 107 -4.87 -0.96 12.78
C ALA A 107 -4.97 -1.75 11.49
N THR A 108 -6.14 -1.71 10.84
CA THR A 108 -6.41 -2.53 9.66
C THR A 108 -6.93 -1.71 8.48
N PHE A 109 -6.78 -2.29 7.28
CA PHE A 109 -7.46 -1.86 6.07
C PHE A 109 -7.77 -3.09 5.21
N THR A 110 -8.72 -2.96 4.29
CA THR A 110 -9.16 -4.07 3.43
C THR A 110 -8.57 -3.95 2.04
N VAL A 111 -8.15 -5.07 1.47
CA VAL A 111 -7.88 -5.23 0.04
C VAL A 111 -8.75 -6.34 -0.54
N THR A 112 -8.92 -6.37 -1.86
CA THR A 112 -9.65 -7.42 -2.57
C THR A 112 -8.70 -8.13 -3.51
N VAL A 113 -8.70 -9.46 -3.47
CA VAL A 113 -8.03 -10.29 -4.49
C VAL A 113 -9.10 -10.82 -5.43
N LEU A 114 -8.95 -10.55 -6.71
CA LEU A 114 -9.82 -11.02 -7.79
C LEU A 114 -9.42 -12.44 -8.21
N GLU A 115 -10.40 -13.19 -8.68
CA GLU A 115 -10.17 -14.50 -9.28
C GLU A 115 -9.56 -14.36 -10.69
N GLY A 116 -8.62 -15.23 -11.03
CA GLY A 116 -7.93 -15.22 -12.33
C GLY A 116 -6.67 -14.36 -12.34
N THR A 117 -6.18 -14.07 -13.54
CA THR A 117 -4.91 -13.36 -13.76
C THR A 117 -5.16 -11.95 -14.30
N ALA A 118 -4.18 -11.07 -14.09
CA ALA A 118 -4.20 -9.74 -14.67
C ALA A 118 -4.29 -9.83 -16.20
N PRO A 119 -5.10 -8.98 -16.86
CA PRO A 119 -5.11 -8.90 -18.32
C PRO A 119 -3.71 -8.67 -18.88
N ILE A 120 -3.35 -9.37 -19.94
CA ILE A 120 -2.12 -9.13 -20.68
C ILE A 120 -2.33 -7.85 -21.50
N PRO A 121 -1.50 -6.80 -21.36
CA PRO A 121 -1.66 -5.58 -22.16
C PRO A 121 -1.68 -5.91 -23.65
N GLY A 122 -2.77 -5.56 -24.33
CA GLY A 122 -2.99 -5.82 -25.76
C GLY A 122 -3.76 -7.09 -26.10
N ASP A 123 -3.85 -8.07 -25.18
CA ASP A 123 -4.70 -9.26 -25.33
C ASP A 123 -6.14 -8.89 -24.96
N VAL A 124 -6.86 -8.29 -25.91
CA VAL A 124 -8.19 -7.71 -25.66
C VAL A 124 -9.29 -8.76 -25.72
N ASN A 125 -9.03 -9.88 -26.39
CA ASN A 125 -9.99 -10.98 -26.56
C ASN A 125 -9.84 -12.07 -25.45
N ALA A 126 -8.80 -11.96 -24.61
CA ALA A 126 -8.47 -12.86 -23.51
C ALA A 126 -8.10 -14.30 -23.94
N ASP A 127 -7.47 -14.46 -25.09
CA ASP A 127 -6.99 -15.76 -25.59
C ASP A 127 -5.58 -16.13 -25.10
N GLY A 128 -4.88 -15.18 -24.49
CA GLY A 128 -3.55 -15.35 -23.91
C GLY A 128 -2.40 -14.95 -24.84
N GLU A 129 -2.69 -14.51 -26.06
CA GLU A 129 -1.70 -14.01 -27.02
C GLU A 129 -1.99 -12.54 -27.39
N VAL A 130 -0.98 -11.83 -27.92
CA VAL A 130 -1.16 -10.46 -28.43
C VAL A 130 -0.85 -10.48 -29.92
N THR A 131 -1.89 -10.53 -30.74
CA THR A 131 -1.82 -10.78 -32.17
C THR A 131 -2.65 -9.77 -32.97
N ASP A 132 -2.71 -9.93 -34.29
CA ASP A 132 -3.59 -9.13 -35.15
C ASP A 132 -5.08 -9.44 -34.93
N ASP A 133 -5.42 -10.61 -34.37
CA ASP A 133 -6.78 -10.95 -33.97
C ASP A 133 -7.29 -10.00 -32.88
N ASP A 134 -6.42 -9.53 -31.98
CA ASP A 134 -6.77 -8.54 -30.96
C ASP A 134 -7.12 -7.18 -31.58
N ALA A 135 -6.37 -6.76 -32.59
CA ALA A 135 -6.65 -5.53 -33.31
C ALA A 135 -7.98 -5.61 -34.07
N GLU A 136 -8.27 -6.76 -34.70
CA GLU A 136 -9.57 -7.00 -35.33
C GLU A 136 -10.70 -7.01 -34.29
N HIS A 137 -10.51 -7.68 -33.16
CA HIS A 137 -11.48 -7.76 -32.07
C HIS A 137 -11.79 -6.37 -31.51
N LEU A 138 -10.77 -5.55 -31.28
CA LEU A 138 -10.93 -4.16 -30.83
C LEU A 138 -11.64 -3.30 -31.89
N LEU A 139 -11.30 -3.45 -33.17
CA LEU A 139 -12.03 -2.74 -34.23
C LEU A 139 -13.50 -3.12 -34.24
N ASN A 140 -13.82 -4.41 -34.13
CA ASN A 140 -15.21 -4.90 -34.06
C ASN A 140 -15.93 -4.44 -32.79
N HIS A 141 -15.23 -4.30 -31.66
CA HIS A 141 -15.76 -3.72 -30.43
C HIS A 141 -16.30 -2.31 -30.65
N THR A 142 -15.61 -1.46 -31.44
CA THR A 142 -16.07 -0.09 -31.71
C THR A 142 -17.44 -0.02 -32.39
N PHE A 143 -17.81 -1.06 -33.16
CA PHE A 143 -19.11 -1.16 -33.82
C PHE A 143 -20.13 -1.99 -33.05
N PHE A 144 -19.67 -3.04 -32.35
CA PHE A 144 -20.52 -4.05 -31.72
C PHE A 144 -20.00 -4.44 -30.31
N PRO A 145 -19.99 -3.51 -29.35
CA PRO A 145 -19.30 -3.70 -28.07
C PRO A 145 -19.87 -4.85 -27.24
N SER A 146 -21.16 -5.17 -27.38
CA SER A 146 -21.79 -6.31 -26.69
C SER A 146 -21.43 -7.67 -27.28
N LEU A 147 -21.00 -7.72 -28.55
CA LEU A 147 -20.60 -8.96 -29.21
C LEU A 147 -19.09 -9.21 -29.11
N TYR A 148 -18.31 -8.14 -28.98
CA TYR A 148 -16.87 -8.17 -28.84
C TYR A 148 -16.47 -7.46 -27.54
N PRO A 149 -16.79 -8.03 -26.37
CA PRO A 149 -16.38 -7.43 -25.10
C PRO A 149 -14.84 -7.43 -24.99
N VAL A 150 -14.28 -6.41 -24.34
CA VAL A 150 -12.85 -6.31 -24.05
C VAL A 150 -12.59 -6.47 -22.54
N ASN A 151 -11.44 -7.04 -22.19
CA ASN A 151 -11.05 -7.36 -20.81
C ASN A 151 -10.19 -6.27 -20.13
N GLN A 152 -9.86 -5.20 -20.84
CA GLN A 152 -8.93 -4.15 -20.40
C GLN A 152 -9.34 -2.78 -20.94
N ASN A 153 -8.71 -1.72 -20.41
CA ASN A 153 -8.85 -0.38 -20.99
C ASN A 153 -8.07 -0.33 -22.31
N CYS A 154 -8.77 -0.16 -23.42
CA CYS A 154 -8.21 -0.29 -24.78
C CYS A 154 -7.88 1.06 -25.44
N ASP A 155 -7.67 2.12 -24.65
CA ASP A 155 -7.11 3.41 -25.11
C ASP A 155 -5.58 3.27 -25.19
N PHE A 156 -5.09 2.70 -26.30
CA PHE A 156 -3.69 2.39 -26.49
C PHE A 156 -2.89 3.57 -27.06
N ASN A 157 -3.55 4.45 -27.82
CA ASN A 157 -2.91 5.63 -28.38
C ASN A 157 -2.83 6.80 -27.35
N GLY A 158 -3.58 6.74 -26.25
CA GLY A 158 -3.59 7.70 -25.15
C GLY A 158 -4.41 8.97 -25.42
N ASP A 159 -5.36 8.94 -26.34
CA ASP A 159 -6.22 10.07 -26.70
C ASP A 159 -7.52 10.15 -25.88
N SER A 160 -7.69 9.25 -24.92
CA SER A 160 -8.87 9.14 -24.04
C SER A 160 -10.15 8.68 -24.72
N LEU A 161 -10.06 8.17 -25.95
CA LEU A 161 -11.13 7.48 -26.65
C LEU A 161 -10.76 6.01 -26.81
N VAL A 162 -11.77 5.16 -27.04
CA VAL A 162 -11.56 3.77 -27.44
C VAL A 162 -12.23 3.63 -28.80
N ASP A 163 -11.43 3.72 -29.86
CA ASP A 163 -11.92 3.72 -31.23
C ASP A 163 -10.98 2.97 -32.21
N SER A 164 -11.16 3.20 -33.51
CA SER A 164 -10.37 2.51 -34.53
C SER A 164 -8.88 2.86 -34.51
N ASP A 165 -8.52 4.03 -33.99
CA ASP A 165 -7.12 4.44 -33.90
C ASP A 165 -6.37 3.57 -32.88
N ASP A 166 -7.04 3.08 -31.83
CA ASP A 166 -6.48 2.11 -30.89
C ASP A 166 -6.28 0.74 -31.52
N ALA A 167 -7.23 0.28 -32.35
CA ALA A 167 -7.07 -0.95 -33.11
C ALA A 167 -5.87 -0.85 -34.08
N VAL A 168 -5.70 0.29 -34.74
CA VAL A 168 -4.53 0.55 -35.59
C VAL A 168 -3.24 0.63 -34.77
N TYR A 169 -3.28 1.23 -33.58
CA TYR A 169 -2.14 1.29 -32.68
C TYR A 169 -1.71 -0.11 -32.24
N LEU A 170 -2.66 -0.93 -31.80
CA LEU A 170 -2.45 -2.32 -31.39
C LEU A 170 -1.93 -3.18 -32.54
N LEU A 171 -2.49 -3.03 -33.76
CA LEU A 171 -1.95 -3.70 -34.94
C LEU A 171 -0.50 -3.30 -35.21
N ASN A 172 -0.16 -2.01 -35.08
CA ASN A 172 1.22 -1.57 -35.27
C ASN A 172 2.15 -2.08 -34.17
N HIS A 173 1.65 -2.29 -32.95
CA HIS A 173 2.40 -2.91 -31.86
C HIS A 173 2.87 -4.33 -32.22
N THR A 174 2.02 -5.15 -32.86
CA THR A 174 2.40 -6.54 -33.21
C THR A 174 3.57 -6.60 -34.19
N PHE A 175 3.76 -5.57 -35.02
CA PHE A 175 4.90 -5.46 -35.94
C PHE A 175 6.08 -4.66 -35.37
N PHE A 176 5.81 -3.65 -34.53
CA PHE A 176 6.78 -2.66 -34.07
C PHE A 176 6.56 -2.30 -32.58
N PRO A 177 6.73 -3.25 -31.64
CA PRO A 177 6.33 -3.07 -30.25
C PRO A 177 7.09 -1.94 -29.55
N GLU A 178 8.35 -1.71 -29.92
CA GLU A 178 9.18 -0.62 -29.38
C GLU A 178 8.71 0.78 -29.82
N ARG A 179 8.03 0.88 -30.96
CA ARG A 179 7.52 2.15 -31.50
C ARG A 179 6.10 2.43 -31.05
N TYR A 180 5.35 1.37 -30.72
CA TYR A 180 3.97 1.42 -30.27
C TYR A 180 3.84 0.68 -28.94
N PRO A 181 4.50 1.14 -27.87
CA PRO A 181 4.44 0.46 -26.58
C PRO A 181 3.03 0.50 -26.01
N LEU A 182 2.57 -0.63 -25.46
CA LEU A 182 1.35 -0.73 -24.65
C LEU A 182 1.67 -0.32 -23.22
N LYS A 183 0.66 0.17 -22.48
CA LYS A 183 0.79 0.72 -21.13
C LYS A 183 -0.03 -0.05 -20.12
#